data_AF-A0A238VI88-F1
#
_entry.id   AF-A0A238VI88-F1
#
_cell.length_a   1.000
_cell.length_b   1.000
_cell.length_c   1.000
_cell.angle_alpha   90.00
_cell.angle_beta   90.00
_cell.angle_gamma   90.00
#
_symmetry.space_group_name_H-M   'P 1'
#
loop_
_entity.id
_entity.type
_entity.pdbx_description
1 polymer ?
#
loop_
_entity_poly.entity_id
_entity_poly.type
_entity_poly.pdbx_seq_one_letter_code
_entity_poly.pdbx_strand_id
1 'polypeptide(L)'
;MKKYIVRVNILKSDKKGTVNSENFEYTYQEPNLFEARNKAISKVKELEELFNYGMPEGSEFSSPLEAQFKGFKDFNAYSIELTFMFDEDWEYQIYGEEELTIESLEIEANHYVGQEDMEYVEVEDLNGQMVVVLESDLEFFLN
;
A
#
# COMPACT_ATOMS: atom_id res chain seq x y z
N MET A 1 -16.29 -0.11 12.10
CA MET A 1 -16.59 -1.16 11.10
C MET A 1 -15.35 -1.35 10.28
N LYS A 2 -14.92 -2.61 10.05
CA LYS A 2 -13.66 -2.90 9.38
C LYS A 2 -13.67 -2.34 7.94
N LYS A 3 -12.56 -1.74 7.51
CA LYS A 3 -12.39 -1.14 6.18
C LYS A 3 -10.93 -1.20 5.73
N TYR A 4 -10.75 -1.04 4.42
CA TYR A 4 -9.44 -0.85 3.80
C TYR A 4 -9.35 0.55 3.23
N ILE A 5 -8.18 1.16 3.34
CA ILE A 5 -7.93 2.52 2.88
C ILE A 5 -6.69 2.49 2.00
N VAL A 6 -6.83 2.94 0.75
CA VAL A 6 -5.69 3.19 -0.15
C VAL A 6 -5.38 4.68 -0.10
N ARG A 7 -4.19 5.03 0.39
CA ARG A 7 -3.69 6.41 0.39
C ARG A 7 -2.66 6.57 -0.70
N VAL A 8 -2.74 7.66 -1.44
CA VAL A 8 -1.77 8.03 -2.47
C VAL A 8 -1.22 9.39 -2.13
N ASN A 9 0.10 9.47 -1.97
CA ASN A 9 0.79 10.73 -1.76
C ASN A 9 1.60 11.04 -3.02
N ILE A 10 1.35 12.19 -3.64
CA ILE A 10 2.10 12.67 -4.80
C ILE A 10 2.89 13.89 -4.38
N LEU A 11 4.21 13.83 -4.56
CA LEU A 11 5.14 14.92 -4.34
C LEU A 11 5.56 15.50 -5.69
N LYS A 12 5.42 16.81 -5.87
CA LYS A 12 5.89 17.52 -7.07
C LYS A 12 6.84 18.64 -6.65
N SER A 13 8.03 18.64 -7.21
CA SER A 13 9.02 19.70 -7.00
C SER A 13 9.29 20.43 -8.30
N ASP A 14 9.14 21.75 -8.28
CA ASP A 14 9.43 22.59 -9.44
C ASP A 14 10.95 22.76 -9.67
N LYS A 15 11.31 23.47 -10.74
CA LYS A 15 12.71 23.77 -11.11
C LYS A 15 13.49 24.58 -10.07
N LYS A 16 12.80 25.23 -9.13
CA LYS A 16 13.39 26.00 -8.04
C LYS A 16 13.53 25.15 -6.77
N GLY A 17 12.91 23.97 -6.72
CA GLY A 17 12.84 23.12 -5.53
C GLY A 17 11.63 23.42 -4.65
N THR A 18 10.64 24.15 -5.15
CA THR A 18 9.39 24.38 -4.43
C THR A 18 8.55 23.11 -4.48
N VAL A 19 8.23 22.58 -3.30
CA VAL A 19 7.51 21.32 -3.14
C VAL A 19 6.03 21.59 -2.95
N ASN A 20 5.20 20.86 -3.70
CA ASN A 20 3.77 20.71 -3.47
C ASN A 20 3.44 19.23 -3.29
N SER A 21 2.46 18.94 -2.44
CA SER A 21 1.95 17.59 -2.24
C SER A 21 0.46 17.52 -2.51
N GLU A 22 0.03 16.42 -3.12
CA GLU A 22 -1.37 16.08 -3.33
C GLU A 22 -1.63 14.71 -2.72
N ASN A 23 -2.66 14.61 -1.88
CA ASN A 23 -3.00 13.36 -1.20
C ASN A 23 -4.40 12.94 -1.61
N PHE A 24 -4.56 11.65 -1.92
CA PHE A 24 -5.83 11.05 -2.28
C PHE A 24 -6.09 9.86 -1.36
N GLU A 25 -7.35 9.65 -1.01
CA GLU A 25 -7.77 8.53 -0.19
C GLU A 25 -8.95 7.81 -0.85
N TYR A 26 -8.86 6.49 -0.94
CA TYR A 26 -9.93 5.61 -1.39
C TYR A 26 -10.29 4.66 -0.25
N THR A 27 -11.51 4.78 0.29
CA THR A 27 -12.02 3.92 1.36
C THR A 27 -12.90 2.82 0.80
N TYR A 28 -12.62 1.58 1.20
CA TYR A 28 -13.37 0.37 0.87
C TYR A 28 -13.96 -0.24 2.14
N GLN A 29 -15.27 -0.12 2.30
CA GLN A 29 -16.01 -0.59 3.46
C GLN A 29 -17.23 -1.38 3.00
N GLU A 30 -17.04 -2.69 2.81
CA GLU A 30 -18.07 -3.60 2.30
C GLU A 30 -18.64 -4.48 3.43
N PRO A 31 -19.86 -5.04 3.27
CA PRO A 31 -20.38 -6.04 4.21
C PRO A 31 -19.48 -7.28 4.30
N ASN A 32 -18.88 -7.69 3.18
CA ASN A 32 -17.88 -8.74 3.12
C ASN A 32 -16.47 -8.12 3.19
N LEU A 33 -15.72 -8.42 4.25
CA LEU A 33 -14.40 -7.84 4.45
C LEU A 33 -13.40 -8.25 3.35
N PHE A 34 -13.48 -9.48 2.87
CA PHE A 34 -12.64 -9.98 1.79
C PHE A 34 -12.92 -9.28 0.46
N GLU A 35 -14.18 -8.92 0.19
CA GLU A 35 -14.52 -8.09 -0.97
C GLU A 35 -13.88 -6.70 -0.86
N ALA A 36 -13.93 -6.07 0.31
CA ALA A 36 -13.29 -4.78 0.55
C ALA A 36 -11.76 -4.86 0.33
N ARG A 37 -11.12 -5.93 0.83
CA ARG A 37 -9.69 -6.21 0.63
C ARG A 37 -9.34 -6.31 -0.86
N ASN A 38 -10.07 -7.12 -1.60
CA ASN A 38 -9.81 -7.34 -3.03
C ASN A 38 -9.98 -6.07 -3.86
N LYS A 39 -11.00 -5.25 -3.55
CA LYS A 39 -11.19 -3.94 -4.20
C LYS A 39 -10.03 -2.98 -3.90
N ALA A 40 -9.54 -2.97 -2.66
CA ALA A 40 -8.43 -2.13 -2.26
C ALA A 40 -7.12 -2.54 -2.94
N ILE A 41 -6.79 -3.84 -2.96
CA ILE A 41 -5.62 -4.39 -3.69
C ILE A 41 -5.72 -4.08 -5.18
N SER A 42 -6.90 -4.30 -5.79
CA SER A 42 -7.12 -3.96 -7.20
C SER A 42 -6.89 -2.48 -7.47
N LYS A 43 -7.18 -1.59 -6.51
CA LYS A 43 -6.94 -0.16 -6.65
C LYS A 43 -5.46 0.18 -6.56
N VAL A 44 -4.71 -0.45 -5.67
CA VAL A 44 -3.25 -0.29 -5.61
C VAL A 44 -2.64 -0.68 -6.95
N LYS A 45 -2.95 -1.87 -7.46
CA LYS A 45 -2.47 -2.36 -8.76
C LYS A 45 -2.84 -1.42 -9.93
N GLU A 46 -4.06 -0.88 -9.93
CA GLU A 46 -4.51 0.13 -10.92
C GLU A 46 -3.66 1.41 -10.88
N LEU A 47 -3.36 1.90 -9.67
CA LEU A 47 -2.60 3.12 -9.45
C LEU A 47 -1.11 2.93 -9.77
N GLU A 48 -0.51 1.80 -9.39
CA GLU A 48 0.86 1.44 -9.78
C GLU A 48 1.00 1.39 -11.31
N GLU A 49 0.09 0.72 -12.00
CA GLU A 49 0.09 0.66 -13.47
C GLU A 49 -0.02 2.07 -14.08
N LEU A 50 -0.92 2.90 -13.53
CA LEU A 50 -1.09 4.28 -13.97
C LEU A 50 0.20 5.08 -13.80
N PHE A 51 0.81 5.09 -12.61
CA PHE A 51 1.97 5.92 -12.33
C PHE A 51 3.26 5.41 -12.98
N ASN A 52 3.40 4.10 -13.15
CA ASN A 52 4.58 3.51 -13.79
C ASN A 52 4.51 3.53 -15.32
N TYR A 53 3.31 3.41 -15.91
CA TYR A 53 3.17 3.18 -17.36
C TYR A 53 2.09 4.03 -18.05
N GLY A 54 1.06 4.45 -17.32
CA GLY A 54 -0.12 5.12 -17.88
C GLY A 54 -0.03 6.64 -17.99
N MET A 55 0.97 7.28 -17.39
CA MET A 55 1.09 8.74 -17.37
C MET A 55 1.64 9.30 -18.70
N PRO A 56 1.22 10.51 -19.12
CA PRO A 56 1.74 11.13 -20.34
C PRO A 56 3.27 11.31 -20.29
N GLU A 57 3.93 11.12 -21.43
CA GLU A 57 5.38 11.33 -21.62
C GLU A 57 5.79 12.72 -21.06
N GLY A 58 6.78 12.74 -20.15
CA GLY A 58 7.19 13.94 -19.41
C GLY A 58 6.48 14.18 -18.06
N SER A 59 5.53 13.33 -17.67
CA SER A 59 4.96 13.27 -16.31
C SER A 59 5.70 12.29 -15.40
N GLU A 60 6.90 11.86 -15.82
CA GLU A 60 7.67 10.78 -15.22
C GLU A 60 7.90 11.02 -13.73
N PHE A 61 7.50 10.03 -12.94
CA PHE A 61 7.87 9.96 -11.54
C PHE A 61 9.33 9.55 -11.47
N SER A 62 10.10 10.34 -10.75
CA SER A 62 11.52 10.13 -10.51
C SER A 62 11.69 9.19 -9.32
N SER A 63 12.60 8.24 -9.46
CA SER A 63 13.09 7.46 -8.32
C SER A 63 13.71 8.38 -7.25
N PRO A 64 13.79 7.93 -5.98
CA PRO A 64 14.49 8.67 -4.93
C PRO A 64 15.92 9.05 -5.31
N LEU A 65 16.62 8.17 -6.06
CA LEU A 65 17.98 8.41 -6.53
C LEU A 65 18.04 9.54 -7.58
N GLU A 66 17.10 9.56 -8.53
CA GLU A 66 17.00 10.65 -9.50
C GLU A 66 16.64 11.98 -8.83
N ALA A 67 15.75 11.95 -7.84
CA ALA A 67 15.44 13.13 -7.03
C ALA A 67 16.70 13.66 -6.33
N GLN A 68 17.53 12.78 -5.74
CA GLN A 68 18.81 13.15 -5.15
C GLN A 68 19.77 13.74 -6.18
N PHE A 69 19.92 13.12 -7.36
CA PHE A 69 20.79 13.64 -8.44
C PHE A 69 20.35 15.02 -8.93
N LYS A 70 19.04 15.28 -8.98
CA LYS A 70 18.48 16.59 -9.33
C LYS A 70 18.50 17.60 -8.15
N GLY A 71 18.99 17.21 -6.98
CA GLY A 71 18.98 18.04 -5.78
C GLY A 71 17.56 18.40 -5.32
N PHE A 72 16.62 17.46 -5.48
CA PHE A 72 15.19 17.60 -5.18
C PHE A 72 14.50 18.74 -5.95
N LYS A 73 14.92 18.97 -7.20
CA LYS A 73 14.30 19.92 -8.14
C LYS A 73 13.79 19.18 -9.35
N ASP A 74 12.73 19.71 -9.98
CA ASP A 74 12.20 19.21 -11.24
C ASP A 74 11.96 17.69 -11.23
N PHE A 75 11.30 17.22 -10.17
CA PHE A 75 11.00 15.81 -9.93
C PHE A 75 9.58 15.64 -9.41
N ASN A 76 8.98 14.51 -9.76
CA ASN A 76 7.72 14.05 -9.18
C ASN A 76 7.99 12.71 -8.48
N ALA A 77 7.38 12.45 -7.33
CA ALA A 77 7.41 11.14 -6.69
C ALA A 77 5.99 10.76 -6.24
N TYR A 78 5.71 9.48 -6.14
CA TYR A 78 4.47 9.00 -5.53
C TYR A 78 4.78 7.92 -4.51
N SER A 79 3.90 7.78 -3.52
CA SER A 79 3.80 6.59 -2.68
C SER A 79 2.34 6.14 -2.62
N ILE A 80 2.15 4.83 -2.53
CA ILE A 80 0.85 4.21 -2.31
C ILE A 80 0.95 3.39 -1.02
N GLU A 81 -0.02 3.57 -0.15
CA GLU A 81 -0.14 2.85 1.12
C GLU A 81 -1.49 2.14 1.12
N LEU A 82 -1.51 0.88 1.57
CA LEU A 82 -2.76 0.18 1.88
C LEU A 82 -2.83 -0.02 3.39
N THR A 83 -3.88 0.51 3.99
CA THR A 83 -4.15 0.39 5.42
C THR A 83 -5.36 -0.48 5.65
N PHE A 84 -5.23 -1.46 6.53
CA PHE A 84 -6.34 -2.17 7.13
C PHE A 84 -6.73 -1.50 8.46
N MET A 85 -7.99 -1.08 8.58
CA MET A 85 -8.53 -0.48 9.80
C MET A 85 -9.68 -1.35 10.31
N PHE A 86 -9.53 -1.93 11.49
CA PHE A 86 -10.57 -2.77 12.09
C PHE A 86 -11.41 -2.03 13.15
N ASP A 87 -10.86 -0.94 13.71
CA ASP A 87 -11.50 0.00 14.63
C ASP A 87 -10.98 1.43 14.34
N GLU A 88 -11.73 2.48 14.71
CA GLU A 88 -11.42 3.88 14.35
C GLU A 88 -10.05 4.36 14.87
N ASP A 89 -9.56 3.75 15.95
CA ASP A 89 -8.29 4.10 16.59
C ASP A 89 -7.12 3.19 16.16
N TRP A 90 -7.36 2.18 15.32
CA TRP A 90 -6.36 1.17 14.98
C TRP A 90 -6.20 0.98 13.47
N GLU A 91 -5.10 1.51 12.95
CA GLU A 91 -4.67 1.45 11.56
C GLU A 91 -3.42 0.59 11.44
N TYR A 92 -3.45 -0.42 10.56
CA TYR A 92 -2.28 -1.22 10.20
C TYR A 92 -1.96 -1.05 8.72
N GLN A 93 -0.77 -0.57 8.43
CA GLN A 93 -0.30 -0.45 7.05
C GLN A 93 0.18 -1.83 6.58
N ILE A 94 -0.56 -2.42 5.65
CA ILE A 94 -0.29 -3.74 5.09
C ILE A 94 0.44 -3.67 3.75
N TYR A 95 0.67 -2.48 3.19
CA TYR A 95 1.45 -2.27 1.96
C TYR A 95 2.06 -0.86 1.94
N GLY A 96 3.23 -0.72 1.31
CA GLY A 96 3.91 0.56 1.09
C GLY A 96 5.10 0.83 2.03
N GLU A 97 5.28 0.02 3.08
CA GLU A 97 6.43 0.08 3.98
C GLU A 97 6.91 -1.34 4.32
N GLU A 98 8.01 -1.78 3.70
CA GLU A 98 8.53 -3.15 3.81
C GLU A 98 8.77 -3.60 5.25
N GLU A 99 9.19 -2.67 6.12
CA GLU A 99 9.56 -2.99 7.50
C GLU A 99 8.37 -3.44 8.37
N LEU A 100 7.13 -3.09 8.01
CA LEU A 100 5.94 -3.31 8.84
C LEU A 100 4.88 -4.20 8.18
N THR A 101 5.10 -4.59 6.92
CA THR A 101 4.12 -5.35 6.12
C THR A 101 3.77 -6.69 6.76
N ILE A 102 4.75 -7.49 7.19
CA ILE A 102 4.50 -8.87 7.67
C ILE A 102 3.74 -8.89 9.00
N GLU A 103 4.15 -8.08 9.99
CA GLU A 103 3.44 -7.97 11.28
C GLU A 103 2.00 -7.50 11.08
N SER A 104 1.78 -6.53 10.18
CA SER A 104 0.45 -6.01 9.87
C SER A 104 -0.43 -7.05 9.15
N LEU A 105 0.16 -7.91 8.29
CA LEU A 105 -0.54 -9.01 7.64
C LEU A 105 -0.92 -10.14 8.61
N GLU A 106 -0.09 -10.42 9.62
CA GLU A 106 -0.45 -11.36 10.69
C GLU A 106 -1.66 -10.84 11.48
N ILE A 107 -1.66 -9.55 11.82
CA ILE A 107 -2.79 -8.94 12.51
C ILE A 107 -4.05 -8.96 11.63
N GLU A 108 -3.93 -8.64 10.33
CA GLU A 108 -5.03 -8.78 9.37
C GLU A 108 -5.58 -10.21 9.39
N ALA A 109 -4.73 -11.23 9.26
CA ALA A 109 -5.14 -12.64 9.22
C ALA A 109 -5.93 -13.04 10.49
N ASN A 110 -5.52 -12.56 11.67
CA ASN A 110 -6.24 -12.79 12.92
C ASN A 110 -7.69 -12.27 12.89
N HIS A 111 -7.98 -11.24 12.09
CA HIS A 111 -9.33 -10.71 11.93
C HIS A 111 -10.21 -11.50 10.95
N TYR A 112 -9.64 -12.48 10.24
CA TYR A 112 -10.34 -13.44 9.38
C TYR A 112 -10.52 -14.82 10.03
N VAL A 113 -9.88 -15.08 11.19
CA VAL A 113 -10.02 -16.34 11.92
C VAL A 113 -11.50 -16.65 12.21
N GLY A 114 -11.93 -17.85 11.84
CA GLY A 114 -13.31 -18.31 12.00
C GLY A 114 -14.27 -17.93 10.85
N GLN A 115 -13.78 -17.28 9.80
CA GLN A 115 -14.50 -17.22 8.52
C GLN A 115 -14.23 -18.51 7.74
N GLU A 116 -15.30 -19.23 7.37
CA GLU A 116 -15.22 -20.39 6.49
C GLU A 116 -14.74 -19.89 5.10
N ASP A 117 -13.71 -20.52 4.52
CA ASP A 117 -13.13 -20.26 3.19
C ASP A 117 -11.87 -19.36 3.08
N MET A 118 -11.10 -19.15 4.16
CA MET A 118 -9.78 -18.49 4.07
C MET A 118 -8.63 -19.50 4.11
N GLU A 119 -7.67 -19.35 3.18
CA GLU A 119 -6.40 -20.09 3.17
C GLU A 119 -5.29 -19.25 3.83
N TYR A 120 -4.44 -19.93 4.61
CA TYR A 120 -3.41 -19.33 5.43
C TYR A 120 -2.06 -20.01 5.19
N VAL A 121 -0.98 -19.24 5.28
CA VAL A 121 0.39 -19.71 5.06
C VAL A 121 1.33 -19.12 6.11
N GLU A 122 2.38 -19.87 6.46
CA GLU A 122 3.43 -19.41 7.37
C GLU A 122 4.54 -18.68 6.59
N VAL A 123 4.93 -17.50 7.04
CA VAL A 123 6.04 -16.69 6.50
C VAL A 123 6.98 -16.26 7.61
N GLU A 124 8.25 -16.02 7.28
CA GLU A 124 9.25 -15.54 8.24
C GLU A 124 9.20 -14.01 8.32
N ASP A 125 9.06 -13.44 9.53
CA ASP A 125 9.14 -12.00 9.78
C ASP A 125 10.60 -11.49 9.77
N LEU A 126 10.79 -10.19 9.98
CA LEU A 126 12.12 -9.56 10.01
C LEU A 126 12.98 -10.02 11.20
N ASN A 127 12.38 -10.62 12.22
CA ASN A 127 13.05 -11.15 13.41
C ASN A 127 13.37 -12.66 13.29
N GLY A 128 13.05 -13.28 12.14
CA GLY A 128 13.22 -14.72 11.93
C GLY A 128 12.15 -15.59 12.60
N GLN A 129 11.00 -15.01 12.96
CA GLN A 129 9.86 -15.71 13.56
C GLN A 129 8.86 -16.11 12.47
N MET A 130 8.32 -17.32 12.57
CA MET A 130 7.25 -17.78 11.67
C MET A 130 5.92 -17.20 12.14
N VAL A 131 5.25 -16.44 11.27
CA VAL A 131 3.92 -15.87 11.50
C VAL A 131 2.93 -16.38 10.45
N VAL A 132 1.64 -16.40 10.80
CA VAL A 132 0.57 -16.89 9.90
C VAL A 132 -0.13 -15.72 9.24
N VAL A 133 -0.14 -15.72 7.90
CA VAL A 133 -0.79 -14.68 7.08
C VAL A 133 -1.80 -15.31 6.12
N LEU A 134 -2.63 -14.47 5.48
CA LEU A 134 -3.51 -14.94 4.40
C LEU A 134 -2.69 -15.28 3.15
N GLU A 135 -2.98 -16.42 2.52
CA GLU A 135 -2.31 -16.83 1.28
C GLU A 135 -2.73 -15.95 0.09
N SER A 136 -3.98 -15.46 0.09
CA SER A 136 -4.52 -14.64 -0.98
C SER A 136 -3.72 -13.35 -1.20
N ASP A 137 -3.28 -13.12 -2.44
CA ASP A 137 -2.47 -11.96 -2.84
C ASP A 137 -1.15 -11.80 -2.08
N LEU A 138 -0.64 -12.83 -1.39
CA LEU A 138 0.63 -12.72 -0.66
C LEU A 138 1.79 -12.28 -1.54
N GLU A 139 1.87 -12.80 -2.77
CA GLU A 139 2.87 -12.38 -3.76
C GLU A 139 2.83 -10.88 -4.04
N PHE A 140 1.66 -10.24 -3.98
CA PHE A 140 1.54 -8.79 -4.17
C PHE A 140 2.08 -8.01 -2.96
N PHE A 141 2.00 -8.56 -1.74
CA PHE A 141 2.50 -7.89 -0.55
C PHE A 141 3.99 -8.07 -0.30
N LEU A 142 4.60 -9.11 -0.89
CA LEU A 142 6.01 -9.45 -0.69
C LEU A 142 6.93 -9.06 -1.85
N ASN A 143 6.38 -8.48 -2.93
CA ASN A 143 7.13 -7.98 -4.09
C ASN A 143 7.16 -6.46 -4.11
#